data_AF-A0A946U020-F1
#
_entry.id   AF-A0A946U020-F1
#
_cell.length_a   1.000
_cell.length_b   1.000
_cell.length_c   1.000
_cell.angle_alpha   90.00
_cell.angle_beta   90.00
_cell.angle_gamma   90.00
#
_symmetry.space_group_name_H-M   'P 1'
#
loop_
_entity.id
_entity.type
_entity.pdbx_description
1 polymer ?
#
loop_
_entity_poly.entity_id
_entity_poly.type
_entity_poly.pdbx_seq_one_letter_code
_entity_poly.pdbx_strand_id
1 'polypeptide(L)'
;MTMRFLLLAICIPSMASAKLDLPKIFGDNMVIQRDKPIHVWGSAAPEKNVRVILGKRDLTTKANKEGKWSLELEPLQGSVQAKSLTVRSENETIGYDNILIGDVWVLGGQSNMEDVLESIYHGDTEVISANFPTIRLMTIPQKATNEPQNDIERINEFNAWENRYEMKGQWQVCTPKSVARFSAIGYIFGRRLHMVSGMPVGLIDASVGGTTAEAWTSRKDLNSINDAEPLIEEWDLKIDQYDAKASLAARIQRWEKDTENRKKRGEKPNPKPTKPDQDPANDRNNPGASFNAMIAPISGLNVSGAVFNQGYNNALGNARPKFYQKTFKAMIEGWRTAFRNEFMPFCVIGLTPGGEPQTLENFELRMIDAGPFIREAQHAAVKSLKGAAFLPAYDQQVPWYHPHKKFELGERAARWALNTCLGHNNIGWEPVEIIEAKKQGDHFELIFNRPVRVHDGRPFSGFSLAGKDKHFVPSKAEFVITGKDKNKRPIHDEKRLKVWSPLVADPVAVRYAWARNPIGNAVNSAHHERTIPIPSFRTDDWDWPEAPFDAEGNDSKNAHRQAIYELRNMARDNNKKRLKIEGN
;
A
#
# COMPACT_ATOMS: atom_id res chain seq x y z
N MET A 1 9.69 70.34 -34.30
CA MET A 1 10.13 68.99 -34.71
C MET A 1 11.03 68.46 -33.60
N THR A 2 10.44 67.82 -32.60
CA THR A 2 11.11 67.34 -31.37
C THR A 2 11.30 65.83 -31.48
N MET A 3 12.53 65.40 -31.76
CA MET A 3 12.88 63.99 -31.93
C MET A 3 13.10 63.36 -30.55
N ARG A 4 12.17 62.52 -30.09
CA ARG A 4 12.33 61.67 -28.90
C ARG A 4 13.15 60.43 -29.28
N PHE A 5 14.34 60.28 -28.70
CA PHE A 5 15.11 59.05 -28.73
C PHE A 5 14.45 58.01 -27.82
N LEU A 6 14.07 56.87 -28.40
CA LEU A 6 13.58 55.70 -27.67
C LEU A 6 14.83 54.87 -27.27
N LEU A 7 15.17 54.84 -25.97
CA LEU A 7 16.20 53.93 -25.45
C LEU A 7 15.62 52.51 -25.39
N LEU A 8 16.14 51.61 -26.23
CA LEU A 8 15.84 50.19 -26.20
C LEU A 8 16.69 49.54 -25.08
N ALA A 9 16.06 49.20 -23.95
CA ALA A 9 16.71 48.45 -22.88
C ALA A 9 16.89 46.98 -23.30
N ILE A 10 18.11 46.61 -23.68
CA ILE A 10 18.48 45.22 -23.95
C ILE A 10 18.60 44.51 -22.59
N CYS A 11 17.57 43.77 -22.20
CA CYS A 11 17.67 42.79 -21.11
C CYS A 11 18.60 41.66 -21.55
N ILE A 12 19.85 41.71 -21.11
CA ILE A 12 20.76 40.56 -21.20
C ILE A 12 20.28 39.54 -20.17
N PRO A 13 19.80 38.35 -20.57
CA PRO A 13 19.45 37.31 -19.61
C PRO A 13 20.72 36.92 -18.85
N SER A 14 20.71 37.09 -17.53
CA SER A 14 21.73 36.52 -16.65
C SER A 14 21.72 35.00 -16.87
N MET A 15 22.78 34.47 -17.49
CA MET A 15 23.03 33.04 -17.49
C MET A 15 23.32 32.64 -16.05
N ALA A 16 22.27 32.25 -15.32
CA ALA A 16 22.41 31.57 -14.06
C ALA A 16 23.19 30.28 -14.34
N SER A 17 24.47 30.25 -13.95
CA SER A 17 25.27 29.03 -14.00
C SER A 17 24.65 28.04 -13.02
N ALA A 18 24.04 26.97 -13.53
CA ALA A 18 23.49 25.93 -12.66
C ALA A 18 24.64 25.26 -11.89
N LYS A 19 24.58 25.36 -10.56
CA LYS A 19 25.53 24.70 -9.65
C LYS A 19 25.46 23.18 -9.85
N LEU A 20 26.60 22.48 -9.76
CA LEU A 20 26.62 21.02 -9.67
C LEU A 20 25.78 20.57 -8.47
N ASP A 21 24.80 19.71 -8.73
CA ASP A 21 23.88 19.20 -7.71
C ASP A 21 23.37 17.79 -8.06
N LEU A 22 23.00 17.04 -7.02
CA LEU A 22 22.44 15.69 -7.11
C LEU A 22 21.15 15.61 -6.29
N PRO A 23 20.14 14.83 -6.74
CA PRO A 23 18.95 14.61 -5.94
C PRO A 23 19.29 14.00 -4.58
N LYS A 24 18.54 14.40 -3.54
CA LYS A 24 18.83 14.06 -2.14
C LYS A 24 18.66 12.58 -1.81
N ILE A 25 18.12 11.80 -2.73
CA ILE A 25 18.12 10.33 -2.70
C ILE A 25 19.54 9.74 -2.69
N PHE A 26 20.51 10.46 -3.27
CA PHE A 26 21.93 10.15 -3.16
C PHE A 26 22.50 10.74 -1.86
N GLY A 27 23.30 9.95 -1.16
CA GLY A 27 23.90 10.36 0.10
C GLY A 27 24.84 9.33 0.68
N ASP A 28 25.52 9.69 1.76
CA ASP A 28 26.32 8.77 2.53
C ASP A 28 25.49 7.59 3.02
N ASN A 29 26.14 6.45 3.22
CA ASN A 29 25.53 5.21 3.70
C ASN A 29 24.50 4.59 2.74
N MET A 30 24.27 5.07 1.52
CA MET A 30 23.25 4.48 0.66
C MET A 30 23.57 3.04 0.21
N VAL A 31 22.54 2.32 -0.24
CA VAL A 31 22.69 1.08 -1.02
C VAL A 31 22.31 1.37 -2.46
N ILE A 32 23.16 1.00 -3.40
CA ILE A 32 22.87 0.99 -4.84
C ILE A 32 22.47 -0.43 -5.25
N GLN A 33 21.46 -0.53 -6.12
CA GLN A 33 20.99 -1.80 -6.65
C GLN A 33 22.10 -2.56 -7.39
N ARG A 34 22.36 -3.80 -6.96
CA ARG A 34 23.27 -4.73 -7.63
C ARG A 34 22.69 -5.26 -8.94
N ASP A 35 23.56 -5.76 -9.81
CA ASP A 35 23.23 -6.56 -10.99
C ASP A 35 22.34 -5.86 -12.04
N LYS A 36 22.20 -4.53 -11.92
CA LYS A 36 21.53 -3.66 -12.89
C LYS A 36 22.44 -2.46 -13.21
N PRO A 37 22.25 -1.80 -14.37
CA PRO A 37 22.94 -0.54 -14.66
C PRO A 37 22.74 0.45 -13.51
N ILE A 38 23.71 1.31 -13.25
CA ILE A 38 23.64 2.27 -12.14
C ILE A 38 23.38 3.64 -12.73
N HIS A 39 22.13 4.09 -12.64
CA HIS A 39 21.73 5.39 -13.13
C HIS A 39 22.08 6.48 -12.12
N VAL A 40 22.82 7.48 -12.58
CA VAL A 40 23.18 8.67 -11.80
C VAL A 40 22.77 9.90 -12.60
N TRP A 41 22.10 10.84 -11.96
CA TRP A 41 21.56 12.03 -12.60
C TRP A 41 21.62 13.24 -11.66
N GLY A 42 21.55 14.43 -12.25
CA GLY A 42 21.57 15.67 -11.49
C GLY A 42 21.50 16.91 -12.36
N SER A 43 21.99 18.02 -11.82
CA SER A 43 22.21 19.25 -12.58
C SER A 43 23.65 19.72 -12.51
N ALA A 44 24.08 20.45 -13.52
CA ALA A 44 25.37 21.12 -13.62
C ALA A 44 25.24 22.29 -14.60
N ALA A 45 26.28 23.11 -14.73
CA ALA A 45 26.26 24.22 -15.66
C ALA A 45 26.00 23.71 -17.10
N PRO A 46 25.15 24.40 -17.89
CA PRO A 46 24.78 23.94 -19.23
C PRO A 46 25.98 23.65 -20.12
N GLU A 47 25.89 22.57 -20.90
CA GLU A 47 26.93 22.15 -21.84
C GLU A 47 28.31 21.85 -21.20
N LYS A 48 28.37 21.64 -19.88
CA LYS A 48 29.60 21.23 -19.19
C LYS A 48 29.71 19.72 -19.03
N ASN A 49 30.95 19.23 -19.00
CA ASN A 49 31.25 17.83 -18.76
C ASN A 49 31.05 17.49 -17.28
N VAL A 50 30.37 16.37 -17.02
CA VAL A 50 30.15 15.81 -15.70
C VAL A 50 30.78 14.42 -15.64
N ARG A 51 31.79 14.25 -14.78
CA ARG A 51 32.47 12.97 -14.55
C ARG A 51 31.94 12.33 -13.28
N VAL A 52 31.52 11.07 -13.37
CA VAL A 52 31.00 10.27 -12.26
C VAL A 52 31.92 9.07 -12.03
N ILE A 53 32.40 8.92 -10.79
CA ILE A 53 33.30 7.86 -10.37
C ILE A 53 32.64 7.07 -9.25
N LEU A 54 32.47 5.75 -9.42
CA LEU A 54 31.97 4.82 -8.40
C LEU A 54 32.91 3.61 -8.31
N GLY A 55 33.77 3.61 -7.29
CA GLY A 55 34.84 2.61 -7.19
C GLY A 55 35.77 2.65 -8.40
N LYS A 56 35.76 1.59 -9.23
CA LYS A 56 36.55 1.51 -10.47
C LYS A 56 35.79 1.97 -11.72
N ARG A 57 34.50 2.29 -11.60
CA ARG A 57 33.70 2.83 -12.71
C ARG A 57 33.94 4.32 -12.80
N ASP A 58 34.15 4.80 -14.01
CA ASP A 58 34.52 6.18 -14.27
C ASP A 58 34.01 6.55 -15.66
N LEU A 59 32.99 7.40 -15.70
CA LEU A 59 32.32 7.79 -16.94
C LEU A 59 32.10 9.30 -16.95
N THR A 60 32.18 9.90 -18.13
CA THR A 60 31.88 11.31 -18.33
C THR A 60 30.68 11.46 -19.26
N THR A 61 29.76 12.33 -18.90
CA THR A 61 28.65 12.79 -19.73
C THR A 61 28.69 14.32 -19.86
N LYS A 62 27.74 14.89 -20.59
CA LYS A 62 27.59 16.34 -20.74
C LYS A 62 26.20 16.77 -20.28
N ALA A 63 26.12 17.85 -19.51
CA ALA A 63 24.85 18.49 -19.21
C ALA A 63 24.24 19.12 -20.46
N ASN A 64 22.93 18.99 -20.60
CA ASN A 64 22.20 19.58 -21.72
C ASN A 64 22.07 21.11 -21.57
N LYS A 65 21.34 21.76 -22.48
CA LYS A 65 21.12 23.21 -22.50
C LYS A 65 20.39 23.72 -21.26
N GLU A 66 19.58 22.86 -20.62
CA GLU A 66 18.85 23.14 -19.39
C GLU A 66 19.68 22.80 -18.13
N GLY A 67 20.94 22.37 -18.29
CA GLY A 67 21.82 21.99 -17.20
C GLY A 67 21.50 20.64 -16.56
N LYS A 68 20.65 19.81 -17.16
CA LYS A 68 20.34 18.45 -16.70
C LYS A 68 21.30 17.44 -17.31
N TRP A 69 21.70 16.45 -16.53
CA TRP A 69 22.54 15.36 -17.00
C TRP A 69 22.12 14.05 -16.35
N SER A 70 22.37 12.96 -17.07
CA SER A 70 22.30 11.60 -16.55
C SER A 70 23.31 10.71 -17.28
N LEU A 71 23.66 9.60 -16.64
CA LEU A 71 24.42 8.51 -17.24
C LEU A 71 24.09 7.18 -16.57
N GLU A 72 24.48 6.09 -17.22
CA GLU A 72 24.42 4.75 -16.64
C GLU A 72 25.84 4.18 -16.53
N LEU A 73 26.23 3.79 -15.32
CA LEU A 73 27.46 3.03 -15.10
C LEU A 73 27.18 1.54 -15.23
N GLU A 74 28.19 0.79 -15.66
CA GLU A 74 28.14 -0.67 -15.73
C GLU A 74 27.74 -1.30 -14.38
N PRO A 75 26.92 -2.37 -14.39
CA PRO A 75 26.48 -3.06 -13.19
C PRO A 75 27.62 -3.46 -12.25
N LEU A 76 27.31 -3.48 -10.96
CA LEU A 76 28.17 -4.00 -9.90
C LEU A 76 27.51 -5.21 -9.24
N GLN A 77 28.32 -6.24 -8.99
CA GLN A 77 27.92 -7.38 -8.17
C GLN A 77 27.72 -6.95 -6.71
N GLY A 78 26.83 -7.65 -6.00
CA GLY A 78 26.56 -7.41 -4.58
C GLY A 78 27.84 -7.44 -3.73
N SER A 79 27.99 -6.48 -2.82
CA SER A 79 29.18 -6.38 -1.97
C SER A 79 28.94 -5.57 -0.70
N VAL A 80 29.41 -6.10 0.42
CA VAL A 80 29.49 -5.41 1.72
C VAL A 80 30.67 -4.44 1.81
N GLN A 81 31.58 -4.44 0.82
CA GLN A 81 32.71 -3.52 0.82
C GLN A 81 32.25 -2.13 0.39
N ALA A 82 32.38 -1.18 1.31
CA ALA A 82 32.08 0.22 1.08
C ALA A 82 32.83 0.79 -0.13
N LYS A 83 32.13 1.62 -0.90
CA LYS A 83 32.66 2.41 -2.02
C LYS A 83 32.36 3.89 -1.78
N SER A 84 33.03 4.74 -2.55
CA SER A 84 32.73 6.16 -2.66
C SER A 84 32.18 6.49 -4.04
N LEU A 85 31.27 7.45 -4.10
CA LEU A 85 30.75 8.08 -5.31
C LEU A 85 31.31 9.49 -5.36
N THR A 86 31.94 9.86 -6.46
CA THR A 86 32.43 11.21 -6.69
C THR A 86 31.88 11.73 -8.01
N VAL A 87 31.25 12.90 -7.99
CA VAL A 87 30.75 13.59 -9.18
C VAL A 87 31.49 14.92 -9.31
N ARG A 88 32.06 15.19 -10.48
CA ARG A 88 32.85 16.40 -10.77
C ARG A 88 32.35 17.09 -12.02
N SER A 89 32.27 18.41 -11.96
CA SER A 89 32.02 19.28 -13.12
C SER A 89 32.80 20.56 -12.92
N GLU A 90 33.65 20.91 -13.88
CA GLU A 90 34.55 22.06 -13.77
C GLU A 90 35.37 22.03 -12.45
N ASN A 91 35.15 23.01 -11.55
CA ASN A 91 35.83 23.11 -10.26
C ASN A 91 34.99 22.58 -9.08
N GLU A 92 33.79 22.08 -9.34
CA GLU A 92 32.88 21.56 -8.31
C GLU A 92 33.04 20.05 -8.16
N THR A 93 32.96 19.56 -6.92
CA THR A 93 33.00 18.13 -6.59
C THR A 93 31.99 17.83 -5.50
N ILE A 94 31.16 16.82 -5.74
CA ILE A 94 30.27 16.20 -4.74
C ILE A 94 30.79 14.79 -4.46
N GLY A 95 30.87 14.42 -3.18
CA GLY A 95 31.29 13.10 -2.73
C GLY A 95 30.30 12.49 -1.75
N TYR A 96 30.10 11.18 -1.85
CA TYR A 96 29.39 10.38 -0.86
C TYR A 96 30.18 9.12 -0.53
N ASP A 97 30.20 8.75 0.74
CA ASP A 97 30.97 7.63 1.28
C ASP A 97 30.07 6.54 1.88
N ASN A 98 30.69 5.40 2.20
CA ASN A 98 30.02 4.22 2.77
C ASN A 98 28.87 3.68 1.90
N ILE A 99 29.06 3.68 0.58
CA ILE A 99 28.08 3.16 -0.37
C ILE A 99 28.22 1.65 -0.49
N LEU A 100 27.13 0.94 -0.27
CA LEU A 100 27.06 -0.51 -0.44
C LEU A 100 26.37 -0.89 -1.75
N ILE A 101 26.66 -2.09 -2.26
CA ILE A 101 26.01 -2.63 -3.46
C ILE A 101 25.16 -3.83 -3.05
N GLY A 102 23.84 -3.75 -3.24
CA GLY A 102 22.90 -4.72 -2.69
C GLY A 102 21.50 -4.59 -3.27
N ASP A 103 20.49 -5.11 -2.57
CA ASP A 103 19.10 -5.10 -3.03
C ASP A 103 18.36 -3.88 -2.48
N VAL A 104 17.77 -3.05 -3.36
CA VAL A 104 17.03 -1.85 -2.97
C VAL A 104 15.54 -2.08 -3.16
N TRP A 105 14.75 -1.81 -2.12
CA TRP A 105 13.30 -2.03 -2.10
C TRP A 105 12.54 -0.77 -1.70
N VAL A 106 11.42 -0.52 -2.38
CA VAL A 106 10.51 0.58 -2.08
C VAL A 106 9.31 0.04 -1.30
N LEU A 107 8.98 0.70 -0.20
CA LEU A 107 7.86 0.36 0.67
C LEU A 107 6.81 1.46 0.51
N GLY A 108 5.58 1.09 0.17
CA GLY A 108 4.54 2.06 -0.16
C GLY A 108 3.18 1.70 0.43
N GLY A 109 2.27 2.66 0.33
CA GLY A 109 0.89 2.52 0.76
C GLY A 109 0.58 3.44 1.93
N GLN A 110 -0.29 2.98 2.82
CA GLN A 110 -0.85 3.81 3.88
C GLN A 110 -0.35 3.44 5.28
N SER A 111 -1.08 3.87 6.29
CA SER A 111 -0.77 3.78 7.72
C SER A 111 -0.35 2.40 8.22
N ASN A 112 -0.80 1.30 7.63
CA ASN A 112 -0.37 -0.04 8.02
C ASN A 112 1.05 -0.39 7.52
N MET A 113 1.50 0.19 6.41
CA MET A 113 2.90 0.17 5.97
C MET A 113 3.73 1.18 6.77
N GLU A 114 3.18 2.36 7.05
CA GLU A 114 3.84 3.44 7.79
C GLU A 114 4.10 3.10 9.26
N ASP A 115 3.25 2.25 9.85
CA ASP A 115 3.30 1.95 11.26
C ASP A 115 4.69 1.45 11.69
N VAL A 116 5.13 1.97 12.83
CA VAL A 116 6.52 1.88 13.23
C VAL A 116 6.82 0.60 13.99
N LEU A 117 8.06 0.12 13.86
CA LEU A 117 8.49 -1.14 14.48
C LEU A 117 8.26 -1.19 15.99
N GLU A 118 8.52 -0.11 16.72
CA GLU A 118 8.35 -0.07 18.19
C GLU A 118 6.89 -0.23 18.65
N SER A 119 5.91 0.01 17.77
CA SER A 119 4.48 0.03 18.11
C SER A 119 3.77 -1.31 17.87
N ILE A 120 4.45 -2.28 17.24
CA ILE A 120 3.84 -3.57 16.89
C ILE A 120 4.12 -4.64 17.96
N TYR A 121 3.38 -5.74 17.92
CA TYR A 121 3.72 -6.90 18.75
C TYR A 121 5.10 -7.44 18.35
N HIS A 122 5.91 -7.80 19.36
CA HIS A 122 7.33 -8.17 19.23
C HIS A 122 8.27 -7.02 18.81
N GLY A 123 7.75 -5.81 18.63
CA GLY A 123 8.50 -4.64 18.21
C GLY A 123 9.65 -4.29 19.15
N ASP A 124 9.43 -4.42 20.46
CA ASP A 124 10.45 -4.25 21.50
C ASP A 124 11.69 -5.13 21.26
N THR A 125 11.49 -6.44 21.02
CA THR A 125 12.58 -7.39 20.78
C THR A 125 13.24 -7.23 19.42
N GLU A 126 12.48 -6.84 18.40
CA GLU A 126 13.01 -6.56 17.06
C GLU A 126 13.86 -5.28 17.07
N VAL A 127 13.45 -4.23 17.78
CA VAL A 127 14.22 -2.99 17.90
C VAL A 127 15.57 -3.22 18.58
N ILE A 128 15.61 -3.86 19.75
CA ILE A 128 16.87 -4.04 20.49
C ILE A 128 17.88 -4.95 19.77
N SER A 129 17.40 -5.84 18.90
CA SER A 129 18.22 -6.78 18.14
C SER A 129 18.66 -6.26 16.77
N ALA A 130 18.19 -5.07 16.35
CA ALA A 130 18.43 -4.51 15.02
C ALA A 130 19.82 -3.88 14.84
N ASN A 131 20.88 -4.68 15.01
CA ASN A 131 22.27 -4.29 14.79
C ASN A 131 22.77 -4.79 13.43
N PHE A 132 22.17 -4.32 12.34
CA PHE A 132 22.48 -4.77 10.98
C PHE A 132 23.16 -3.66 10.17
N PRO A 133 24.48 -3.47 10.31
CA PRO A 133 25.21 -2.36 9.69
C PRO A 133 25.37 -2.51 8.17
N THR A 134 24.69 -3.44 7.51
CA THR A 134 24.57 -3.52 6.05
C THR A 134 23.12 -3.41 5.56
N ILE A 135 22.17 -3.21 6.48
CA ILE A 135 20.83 -2.73 6.15
C ILE A 135 20.84 -1.20 6.21
N ARG A 136 20.23 -0.55 5.23
CA ARG A 136 20.13 0.90 5.11
C ARG A 136 18.69 1.31 5.00
N LEU A 137 18.31 2.31 5.80
CA LEU A 137 16.95 2.78 5.95
C LEU A 137 16.85 4.20 5.45
N MET A 138 15.81 4.52 4.69
CA MET A 138 15.44 5.88 4.35
C MET A 138 13.93 6.02 4.43
N THR A 139 13.43 6.99 5.19
CA THR A 139 12.02 7.39 5.14
C THR A 139 11.92 8.68 4.34
N ILE A 140 11.08 8.70 3.30
CA ILE A 140 10.79 9.88 2.50
C ILE A 140 9.90 10.83 3.34
N PRO A 141 10.21 12.14 3.41
CA PRO A 141 9.33 13.10 4.05
C PRO A 141 7.94 13.08 3.41
N GLN A 142 6.92 12.81 4.21
CA GLN A 142 5.55 12.70 3.74
C GLN A 142 5.04 14.03 3.23
N LYS A 143 4.63 14.06 1.97
CA LYS A 143 4.09 15.23 1.28
C LYS A 143 3.05 14.81 0.27
N ALA A 144 2.28 15.79 -0.19
CA ALA A 144 1.38 15.66 -1.33
C ALA A 144 1.42 16.95 -2.12
N THR A 145 1.52 16.85 -3.45
CA THR A 145 1.63 18.01 -4.34
C THR A 145 0.86 17.76 -5.63
N ASN A 146 0.19 18.79 -6.13
CA ASN A 146 -0.53 18.70 -7.40
C ASN A 146 0.39 18.38 -8.58
N GLU A 147 1.61 18.91 -8.55
CA GLU A 147 2.63 18.69 -9.58
C GLU A 147 3.73 17.73 -9.12
N PRO A 148 4.29 16.91 -10.03
CA PRO A 148 5.44 16.05 -9.75
C PRO A 148 6.63 16.84 -9.19
N GLN A 149 7.18 16.34 -8.09
CA GLN A 149 8.42 16.88 -7.51
C GLN A 149 9.63 16.18 -8.15
N ASN A 150 10.71 16.94 -8.35
CA ASN A 150 11.95 16.43 -8.94
C ASN A 150 12.97 15.93 -7.89
N ASP A 151 12.72 16.22 -6.61
CA ASP A 151 13.61 15.86 -5.51
C ASP A 151 12.84 15.83 -4.19
N ILE A 152 13.41 15.15 -3.20
CA ILE A 152 12.89 15.06 -1.83
C ILE A 152 13.47 16.16 -0.96
N GLU A 153 12.87 16.38 0.20
CA GLU A 153 13.45 17.20 1.27
C GLU A 153 14.34 16.36 2.18
N ARG A 154 15.19 17.06 2.95
CA ARG A 154 15.87 16.49 4.12
C ARG A 154 15.33 17.17 5.36
N ILE A 155 14.76 16.38 6.26
CA ILE A 155 14.29 16.85 7.56
C ILE A 155 15.25 16.36 8.62
N ASN A 156 15.75 17.30 9.44
CA ASN A 156 16.53 17.03 10.64
C ASN A 156 16.09 18.03 11.72
N GLU A 157 14.89 17.83 12.25
CA GLU A 157 14.22 18.79 13.12
C GLU A 157 13.80 18.15 14.44
N PHE A 158 13.86 18.92 15.51
CA PHE A 158 13.37 18.46 16.81
C PHE A 158 11.84 18.58 16.86
N ASN A 159 11.16 17.44 16.96
CA ASN A 159 9.75 17.36 17.25
C ASN A 159 9.52 17.46 18.77
N ALA A 160 9.03 18.61 19.24
CA ALA A 160 8.75 18.84 20.64
C ALA A 160 7.62 17.97 21.21
N TRP A 161 6.63 17.58 20.39
CA TRP A 161 5.52 16.72 20.82
C TRP A 161 5.99 15.31 21.15
N GLU A 162 6.96 14.83 20.38
CA GLU A 162 7.53 13.50 20.53
C GLU A 162 8.88 13.53 21.27
N ASN A 163 9.33 14.72 21.68
CA ASN A 163 10.57 14.98 22.39
C ASN A 163 11.80 14.33 21.72
N ARG A 164 11.92 14.41 20.39
CA ARG A 164 13.01 13.75 19.62
C ARG A 164 13.31 14.46 18.30
N TYR A 165 14.47 14.17 17.72
CA TYR A 165 14.78 14.58 16.35
C TYR A 165 14.16 13.63 15.33
N GLU A 166 13.47 14.19 14.33
CA GLU A 166 12.99 13.50 13.14
C GLU A 166 14.04 13.61 12.03
N MET A 167 14.49 12.46 11.51
CA MET A 167 15.51 12.36 10.47
C MET A 167 14.92 11.66 9.24
N LYS A 168 14.51 12.43 8.22
CA LYS A 168 13.89 11.93 6.98
C LYS A 168 14.61 12.45 5.75
N GLY A 169 14.53 11.73 4.64
CA GLY A 169 15.16 12.08 3.35
C GLY A 169 16.68 11.87 3.30
N GLN A 170 17.20 11.04 4.20
CA GLN A 170 18.61 10.66 4.25
C GLN A 170 18.76 9.19 4.67
N TRP A 171 19.80 8.54 4.14
CA TRP A 171 20.10 7.15 4.44
C TRP A 171 20.70 6.99 5.84
N GLN A 172 20.23 5.98 6.56
CA GLN A 172 20.68 5.65 7.90
C GLN A 172 21.15 4.20 7.97
N VAL A 173 22.23 3.97 8.72
CA VAL A 173 22.66 2.63 9.13
C VAL A 173 21.60 2.04 10.06
N CYS A 174 21.16 0.81 9.80
CA CYS A 174 20.22 0.13 10.69
C CYS A 174 20.86 -0.15 12.06
N THR A 175 20.33 0.55 13.07
CA THR A 175 20.62 0.42 14.50
C THR A 175 19.30 0.37 15.25
N PRO A 176 19.27 -0.06 16.53
CA PRO A 176 18.06 0.02 17.36
C PRO A 176 17.42 1.41 17.34
N LYS A 177 18.22 2.48 17.39
CA LYS A 177 17.73 3.86 17.38
C LYS A 177 17.06 4.24 16.06
N SER A 178 17.70 3.93 14.93
CA SER A 178 17.19 4.35 13.61
C SER A 178 16.00 3.52 13.14
N VAL A 179 15.92 2.25 13.55
CA VAL A 179 14.86 1.33 13.08
C VAL A 179 13.56 1.45 13.87
N ALA A 180 13.62 1.91 15.13
CA ALA A 180 12.45 1.95 16.02
C ALA A 180 11.24 2.64 15.39
N ARG A 181 11.51 3.71 14.63
CA ARG A 181 10.52 4.54 13.92
C ARG A 181 10.39 4.24 12.43
N PHE A 182 11.01 3.18 11.95
CA PHE A 182 10.91 2.74 10.56
C PHE A 182 9.72 1.80 10.38
N SER A 183 9.20 1.70 9.14
CA SER A 183 8.14 0.75 8.76
C SER A 183 8.39 -0.65 9.32
N ALA A 184 7.47 -1.14 10.15
CA ALA A 184 7.60 -2.44 10.79
C ALA A 184 7.59 -3.58 9.75
N ILE A 185 6.62 -3.56 8.84
CA ILE A 185 6.50 -4.55 7.75
C ILE A 185 7.77 -4.52 6.90
N GLY A 186 8.21 -3.32 6.51
CA GLY A 186 9.37 -3.13 5.67
C GLY A 186 10.68 -3.62 6.29
N TYR A 187 10.90 -3.33 7.58
CA TYR A 187 12.07 -3.82 8.30
C TYR A 187 12.07 -5.35 8.39
N ILE A 188 10.97 -5.97 8.82
CA ILE A 188 10.89 -7.43 8.98
C ILE A 188 11.13 -8.13 7.64
N PHE A 189 10.54 -7.60 6.58
CA PHE A 189 10.79 -8.01 5.20
C PHE A 189 12.29 -7.94 4.84
N GLY A 190 12.89 -6.77 4.92
CA GLY A 190 14.28 -6.55 4.50
C GLY A 190 15.29 -7.28 5.36
N ARG A 191 15.06 -7.38 6.67
CA ARG A 191 15.88 -8.16 7.61
C ARG A 191 15.92 -9.62 7.19
N ARG A 192 14.77 -10.22 6.87
CA ARG A 192 14.72 -11.63 6.43
C ARG A 192 15.48 -11.83 5.11
N LEU A 193 15.37 -10.91 4.16
CA LEU A 193 16.15 -10.97 2.91
C LEU A 193 17.66 -10.86 3.17
N HIS A 194 18.06 -9.95 4.06
CA HIS A 194 19.45 -9.77 4.45
C HIS A 194 20.02 -11.02 5.12
N MET A 195 19.29 -11.62 6.07
CA MET A 195 19.73 -12.82 6.79
C MET A 195 19.93 -14.04 5.88
N VAL A 196 19.12 -14.19 4.84
CA VAL A 196 19.21 -15.34 3.92
C VAL A 196 20.27 -15.09 2.85
N SER A 197 20.33 -13.89 2.28
CA SER A 197 21.25 -13.59 1.17
C SER A 197 22.66 -13.20 1.61
N GLY A 198 22.82 -12.70 2.85
CA GLY A 198 24.06 -12.08 3.33
C GLY A 198 24.40 -10.76 2.62
N MET A 199 23.55 -10.26 1.74
CA MET A 199 23.79 -9.06 0.93
C MET A 199 23.28 -7.79 1.61
N PRO A 200 23.86 -6.62 1.34
CA PRO A 200 23.30 -5.35 1.78
C PRO A 200 21.87 -5.17 1.27
N VAL A 201 21.01 -4.55 2.10
CA VAL A 201 19.62 -4.26 1.74
C VAL A 201 19.32 -2.80 2.02
N GLY A 202 18.86 -2.07 1.00
CA GLY A 202 18.34 -0.71 1.12
C GLY A 202 16.81 -0.73 1.16
N LEU A 203 16.22 -0.10 2.17
CA LEU A 203 14.77 0.02 2.33
C LEU A 203 14.38 1.50 2.29
N ILE A 204 13.54 1.85 1.31
CA ILE A 204 13.00 3.19 1.13
C ILE A 204 11.52 3.17 1.53
N ASP A 205 11.19 3.74 2.69
CA ASP A 205 9.82 3.93 3.15
C ASP A 205 9.24 5.21 2.57
N ALA A 206 8.31 5.05 1.63
CA ALA A 206 7.57 6.10 0.98
C ALA A 206 6.08 6.07 1.37
N SER A 207 5.69 5.46 2.50
CA SER A 207 4.29 5.33 2.89
C SER A 207 3.68 6.59 3.52
N VAL A 208 2.37 6.80 3.31
CA VAL A 208 1.62 7.96 3.82
C VAL A 208 0.25 7.53 4.33
N GLY A 209 -0.02 7.70 5.63
CA GLY A 209 -1.29 7.35 6.25
C GLY A 209 -2.51 8.04 5.63
N GLY A 210 -3.63 7.32 5.56
CA GLY A 210 -4.90 7.90 5.11
C GLY A 210 -4.95 8.29 3.62
N THR A 211 -4.17 7.64 2.77
CA THR A 211 -4.22 7.81 1.31
C THR A 211 -5.08 6.76 0.62
N THR A 212 -5.77 7.14 -0.45
CA THR A 212 -6.43 6.24 -1.39
C THR A 212 -5.48 5.75 -2.49
N ALA A 213 -5.85 4.74 -3.28
CA ALA A 213 -5.03 4.25 -4.41
C ALA A 213 -4.87 5.29 -5.53
N GLU A 214 -5.88 6.13 -5.73
CA GLU A 214 -5.88 7.22 -6.70
C GLU A 214 -4.76 8.23 -6.40
N ALA A 215 -4.46 8.46 -5.12
CA ALA A 215 -3.34 9.32 -4.71
C ALA A 215 -1.96 8.79 -5.17
N TRP A 216 -1.82 7.47 -5.28
CA TRP A 216 -0.58 6.76 -5.65
C TRP A 216 -0.48 6.48 -7.15
N THR A 217 -1.51 6.85 -7.91
CA THR A 217 -1.59 6.65 -9.36
C THR A 217 -1.39 7.99 -10.03
N SER A 218 -0.42 8.11 -10.95
CA SER A 218 -0.16 9.39 -11.59
C SER A 218 -1.41 9.91 -12.30
N ARG A 219 -1.57 11.24 -12.39
CA ARG A 219 -2.74 11.83 -13.04
C ARG A 219 -2.86 11.41 -14.51
N LYS A 220 -1.72 11.23 -15.18
CA LYS A 220 -1.65 10.67 -16.53
C LYS A 220 -2.24 9.26 -16.60
N ASP A 221 -1.87 8.38 -15.67
CA ASP A 221 -2.33 7.00 -15.65
C ASP A 221 -3.82 6.92 -15.27
N LEU A 222 -4.29 7.76 -14.35
CA LEU A 222 -5.71 7.88 -14.03
C LEU A 222 -6.55 8.32 -15.23
N ASN A 223 -6.10 9.32 -15.98
CA ASN A 223 -6.78 9.79 -17.19
C ASN A 223 -6.86 8.72 -18.30
N SER A 224 -6.08 7.63 -18.20
CA SER A 224 -6.20 6.49 -19.13
C SER A 224 -7.31 5.50 -18.75
N ILE A 225 -7.92 5.68 -17.57
CA ILE A 225 -9.02 4.86 -17.08
C ILE A 225 -10.33 5.55 -17.44
N ASN A 226 -11.15 4.94 -18.30
CA ASN A 226 -12.40 5.51 -18.80
C ASN A 226 -13.36 6.01 -17.70
N ASP A 227 -13.36 5.38 -16.52
CA ASP A 227 -14.28 5.70 -15.43
C ASP A 227 -13.73 6.75 -14.45
N ALA A 228 -12.52 7.29 -14.69
CA ALA A 228 -11.86 8.23 -13.78
C ALA A 228 -12.30 9.68 -13.97
N GLU A 229 -12.87 10.04 -15.12
CA GLU A 229 -13.23 11.42 -15.47
C GLU A 229 -14.05 12.13 -14.38
N PRO A 230 -15.13 11.55 -13.80
CA PRO A 230 -15.90 12.25 -12.78
C PRO A 230 -15.11 12.53 -11.48
N LEU A 231 -14.17 11.65 -11.12
CA LEU A 231 -13.28 11.89 -9.99
C LEU A 231 -12.34 13.07 -10.27
N ILE A 232 -11.78 13.09 -11.49
CA ILE A 232 -10.82 14.10 -11.89
C ILE A 232 -11.49 15.48 -11.93
N GLU A 233 -12.66 15.59 -12.55
CA GLU A 233 -13.46 16.81 -12.57
C GLU A 233 -13.84 17.27 -11.17
N GLU A 234 -14.25 16.35 -10.28
CA GLU A 234 -14.57 16.66 -8.90
C GLU A 234 -13.39 17.35 -8.18
N TRP A 235 -12.17 16.85 -8.36
CA TRP A 235 -10.99 17.42 -7.72
C TRP A 235 -10.53 18.72 -8.37
N ASP A 236 -10.59 18.83 -9.69
CA ASP A 236 -10.27 20.07 -10.40
C ASP A 236 -11.20 21.20 -9.97
N LEU A 237 -12.51 20.94 -9.88
CA LEU A 237 -13.48 21.90 -9.36
C LEU A 237 -13.18 22.30 -7.91
N LYS A 238 -12.78 21.36 -7.04
CA LYS A 238 -12.39 21.65 -5.65
C LYS A 238 -11.17 22.58 -5.59
N ILE A 239 -10.19 22.34 -6.46
CA ILE A 239 -8.96 23.15 -6.54
C ILE A 239 -9.30 24.55 -7.07
N ASP A 240 -10.03 24.64 -8.17
CA ASP A 240 -10.40 25.90 -8.83
C ASP A 240 -11.25 26.81 -7.94
N GLN A 241 -12.13 26.23 -7.13
CA GLN A 241 -13.02 26.96 -6.23
C GLN A 241 -12.41 27.26 -4.85
N TYR A 242 -11.21 26.76 -4.55
CA TYR A 242 -10.63 26.92 -3.23
C TYR A 242 -10.17 28.37 -2.97
N ASP A 243 -10.82 29.02 -2.01
CA ASP A 243 -10.38 30.31 -1.46
C ASP A 243 -10.01 30.15 0.01
N ALA A 244 -8.73 30.36 0.34
CA ALA A 244 -8.20 30.21 1.69
C ALA A 244 -8.85 31.18 2.70
N LYS A 245 -9.21 32.41 2.30
CA LYS A 245 -9.84 33.38 3.21
C LYS A 245 -11.27 32.98 3.51
N ALA A 246 -12.03 32.60 2.49
CA ALA A 246 -13.40 32.11 2.62
C ALA A 246 -13.43 30.81 3.44
N SER A 247 -12.49 29.89 3.22
CA SER A 247 -12.32 28.67 4.00
C SER A 247 -12.09 28.96 5.48
N LEU A 248 -11.14 29.84 5.82
CA LEU A 248 -10.90 30.24 7.22
C LEU A 248 -12.12 30.93 7.84
N ALA A 249 -12.79 31.82 7.11
CA ALA A 249 -14.00 32.48 7.59
C ALA A 249 -15.11 31.46 7.90
N ALA A 250 -15.34 30.49 7.01
CA ALA A 250 -16.31 29.43 7.22
C ALA A 250 -15.96 28.52 8.41
N ARG A 251 -14.67 28.20 8.62
CA ARG A 251 -14.19 27.47 9.81
C ARG A 251 -14.47 28.23 11.09
N ILE A 252 -14.19 29.53 11.12
CA ILE A 252 -14.44 30.40 12.27
C ILE A 252 -15.94 30.43 12.59
N GLN A 253 -16.79 30.59 11.57
CA GLN A 253 -18.26 30.57 11.75
C GLN A 253 -18.77 29.23 12.33
N ARG A 254 -18.26 28.09 11.82
CA ARG A 254 -18.59 26.77 12.38
C ARG A 254 -18.12 26.64 13.83
N TRP A 255 -16.92 27.12 14.13
CA TRP A 255 -16.37 27.13 15.49
C TRP A 255 -17.17 28.02 16.44
N GLU A 256 -17.67 29.17 16.01
CA GLU A 256 -18.54 30.05 16.81
C GLU A 256 -19.84 29.34 17.17
N LYS A 257 -20.49 28.69 16.20
CA LYS A 257 -21.69 27.89 16.42
C LYS A 257 -21.46 26.69 17.36
N ASP A 258 -20.36 25.95 17.18
CA ASP A 258 -19.98 24.86 18.09
C ASP A 258 -19.70 25.38 19.49
N THR A 259 -19.04 26.53 19.61
CA THR A 259 -18.74 27.19 20.88
C THR A 259 -20.01 27.57 21.64
N GLU A 260 -21.03 28.12 20.96
CA GLU A 260 -22.33 28.40 21.57
C GLU A 260 -23.01 27.12 22.09
N ASN A 261 -23.00 26.05 21.29
CA ASN A 261 -23.58 24.77 21.69
C ASN A 261 -22.83 24.13 22.88
N ARG A 262 -21.50 24.19 22.88
CA ARG A 262 -20.66 23.72 24.00
C ARG A 262 -20.95 24.49 25.28
N LYS A 263 -21.01 25.82 25.21
CA LYS A 263 -21.37 26.66 26.36
C LYS A 263 -22.75 26.31 26.93
N LYS A 264 -23.75 26.04 26.07
CA LYS A 264 -25.07 25.56 26.51
C LYS A 264 -25.02 24.22 27.24
N ARG A 265 -24.04 23.37 26.94
CA ARG A 265 -23.78 22.09 27.64
C ARG A 265 -22.82 22.21 28.84
N GLY A 266 -22.38 23.43 29.21
CA GLY A 266 -21.40 23.64 30.27
C GLY A 266 -19.96 23.26 29.90
N GLU A 267 -19.67 23.07 28.62
CA GLU A 267 -18.34 22.68 28.11
C GLU A 267 -17.52 23.92 27.73
N LYS A 268 -16.19 23.81 27.83
CA LYS A 268 -15.27 24.85 27.34
C LYS A 268 -15.25 24.88 25.79
N PRO A 269 -15.04 26.06 25.18
CA PRO A 269 -14.84 26.18 23.73
C PRO A 269 -13.62 25.38 23.27
N ASN A 270 -13.67 24.86 22.05
CA ASN A 270 -12.46 24.40 21.37
C ASN A 270 -11.52 25.57 21.04
N PRO A 271 -10.24 25.33 20.73
CA PRO A 271 -9.35 26.37 20.20
C PRO A 271 -9.91 27.01 18.93
N LYS A 272 -9.83 28.34 18.82
CA LYS A 272 -10.29 29.07 17.63
C LYS A 272 -9.40 28.70 16.43
N PRO A 273 -9.98 28.34 15.26
CA PRO A 273 -9.20 28.09 14.06
C PRO A 273 -8.40 29.32 13.62
N THR A 274 -7.12 29.14 13.32
CA THR A 274 -6.21 30.19 12.83
C THR A 274 -5.71 29.94 11.40
N LYS A 275 -6.03 28.78 10.82
CA LYS A 275 -5.63 28.36 9.48
C LYS A 275 -6.87 27.93 8.68
N PRO A 276 -6.88 28.07 7.35
CA PRO A 276 -7.94 27.54 6.51
C PRO A 276 -7.99 26.01 6.57
N ASP A 277 -9.04 25.41 5.99
CA ASP A 277 -9.02 23.96 5.73
C ASP A 277 -7.87 23.63 4.76
N GLN A 278 -7.50 22.35 4.66
CA GLN A 278 -6.41 21.93 3.77
C GLN A 278 -6.71 22.35 2.32
N ASP A 279 -5.71 22.92 1.64
CA ASP A 279 -5.77 23.21 0.21
C ASP A 279 -5.94 21.90 -0.57
N PRO A 280 -7.02 21.72 -1.36
CA PRO A 280 -7.27 20.53 -2.16
C PRO A 280 -6.11 20.17 -3.09
N ALA A 281 -5.38 21.15 -3.63
CA ALA A 281 -4.24 20.90 -4.52
C ALA A 281 -3.10 20.15 -3.81
N ASN A 282 -3.02 20.29 -2.49
CA ASN A 282 -2.01 19.67 -1.63
C ASN A 282 -2.63 18.62 -0.70
N ASP A 283 -3.86 18.17 -0.95
CA ASP A 283 -4.46 17.06 -0.21
C ASP A 283 -3.78 15.76 -0.62
N ARG A 284 -3.50 14.88 0.35
CA ARG A 284 -2.87 13.58 0.09
C ARG A 284 -3.73 12.64 -0.75
N ASN A 285 -5.04 12.89 -0.82
CA ASN A 285 -5.99 12.14 -1.62
C ASN A 285 -6.38 12.85 -2.93
N ASN A 286 -5.81 14.01 -3.22
CA ASN A 286 -5.87 14.57 -4.57
C ASN A 286 -5.26 13.52 -5.54
N PRO A 287 -5.99 13.11 -6.60
CA PRO A 287 -5.51 12.18 -7.61
C PRO A 287 -4.05 12.43 -8.04
N GLY A 288 -3.18 11.45 -7.80
CA GLY A 288 -1.75 11.51 -8.10
C GLY A 288 -0.87 12.33 -7.16
N ALA A 289 -1.42 13.03 -6.17
CA ALA A 289 -0.62 13.94 -5.34
C ALA A 289 0.42 13.24 -4.45
N SER A 290 0.11 12.03 -3.96
CA SER A 290 1.09 11.23 -3.22
C SER A 290 2.15 10.63 -4.16
N PHE A 291 1.76 10.16 -5.35
CA PHE A 291 2.73 9.73 -6.37
C PHE A 291 3.72 10.85 -6.72
N ASN A 292 3.21 12.05 -6.97
CA ASN A 292 3.98 13.23 -7.35
C ASN A 292 5.00 13.65 -6.30
N ALA A 293 4.66 13.55 -5.02
CA ALA A 293 5.52 13.98 -3.93
C ALA A 293 6.43 12.87 -3.37
N MET A 294 6.02 11.61 -3.49
CA MET A 294 6.67 10.49 -2.81
C MET A 294 7.42 9.55 -3.77
N ILE A 295 6.93 9.36 -5.00
CA ILE A 295 7.47 8.39 -5.97
C ILE A 295 8.20 9.10 -7.10
N ALA A 296 7.63 10.16 -7.68
CA ALA A 296 8.26 10.90 -8.77
C ALA A 296 9.68 11.39 -8.42
N PRO A 297 9.98 11.90 -7.20
CA PRO A 297 11.33 12.34 -6.83
C PRO A 297 12.41 11.26 -6.79
N ILE A 298 11.99 10.01 -6.58
CA ILE A 298 12.89 8.85 -6.51
C ILE A 298 12.79 7.98 -7.78
N SER A 299 12.01 8.44 -8.77
CA SER A 299 11.92 7.80 -10.07
C SER A 299 13.29 7.78 -10.77
N GLY A 300 13.51 6.78 -11.61
CA GLY A 300 14.81 6.56 -12.25
C GLY A 300 15.85 5.88 -11.37
N LEU A 301 15.57 5.57 -10.11
CA LEU A 301 16.32 4.53 -9.39
C LEU A 301 16.08 3.17 -10.01
N ASN A 302 17.13 2.36 -10.08
CA ASN A 302 16.97 0.93 -10.32
C ASN A 302 16.76 0.24 -8.96
N VAL A 303 15.68 -0.52 -8.84
CA VAL A 303 15.28 -1.20 -7.59
C VAL A 303 15.02 -2.69 -7.84
N SER A 304 15.07 -3.48 -6.78
CA SER A 304 14.73 -4.91 -6.77
C SER A 304 13.23 -5.11 -6.89
N GLY A 305 12.43 -4.24 -6.27
CA GLY A 305 10.97 -4.30 -6.33
C GLY A 305 10.30 -3.40 -5.31
N ALA A 306 9.00 -3.59 -5.14
CA ALA A 306 8.20 -2.86 -4.17
C ALA A 306 7.33 -3.78 -3.30
N VAL A 307 7.09 -3.36 -2.06
CA VAL A 307 6.09 -3.94 -1.15
C VAL A 307 5.07 -2.85 -0.81
N PHE A 308 3.79 -3.15 -1.01
CA PHE A 308 2.72 -2.16 -0.91
C PHE A 308 1.58 -2.65 -0.01
N ASN A 309 1.15 -1.83 0.93
CA ASN A 309 -0.03 -2.13 1.77
C ASN A 309 -0.98 -0.94 1.86
N GLN A 310 -2.15 -1.09 1.23
CA GLN A 310 -3.19 -0.06 1.15
C GLN A 310 -4.57 -0.71 1.06
N GLY A 311 -5.62 0.10 1.19
CA GLY A 311 -6.99 -0.25 0.79
C GLY A 311 -8.04 0.25 1.77
N TYR A 312 -7.63 0.64 2.98
CA TYR A 312 -8.58 0.91 4.07
C TYR A 312 -9.42 2.16 3.75
N ASN A 313 -8.78 3.22 3.23
CA ASN A 313 -9.48 4.45 2.85
C ASN A 313 -10.43 4.24 1.66
N ASN A 314 -10.05 3.43 0.67
CA ASN A 314 -10.94 3.06 -0.43
C ASN A 314 -12.10 2.15 0.00
N ALA A 315 -11.99 1.50 1.17
CA ALA A 315 -13.06 0.72 1.77
C ALA A 315 -13.99 1.54 2.69
N LEU A 316 -13.77 2.85 2.89
CA LEU A 316 -14.66 3.68 3.71
C LEU A 316 -15.94 4.07 2.94
N GLY A 317 -16.82 4.87 3.55
CA GLY A 317 -18.20 5.10 3.11
C GLY A 317 -18.45 5.53 1.66
N ASN A 318 -17.42 5.88 0.89
CA ASN A 318 -17.48 6.21 -0.54
C ASN A 318 -16.78 5.15 -1.42
N ALA A 319 -16.87 3.88 -1.05
CA ALA A 319 -16.14 2.81 -1.73
C ALA A 319 -16.65 2.52 -3.15
N ARG A 320 -15.69 2.28 -4.06
CA ARG A 320 -15.92 1.92 -5.47
C ARG A 320 -14.99 0.76 -5.88
N PRO A 321 -15.25 -0.49 -5.47
CA PRO A 321 -14.35 -1.62 -5.71
C PRO A 321 -13.99 -1.90 -7.18
N LYS A 322 -14.91 -1.71 -8.14
CA LYS A 322 -14.65 -1.91 -9.58
C LYS A 322 -13.72 -0.83 -10.12
N PHE A 323 -13.98 0.43 -9.78
CA PHE A 323 -13.07 1.52 -10.11
C PHE A 323 -11.70 1.32 -9.46
N TYR A 324 -11.69 0.94 -8.18
CA TYR A 324 -10.48 0.65 -7.43
C TYR A 324 -9.63 -0.44 -8.10
N GLN A 325 -10.22 -1.53 -8.61
CA GLN A 325 -9.48 -2.58 -9.31
C GLN A 325 -8.70 -2.02 -10.50
N LYS A 326 -9.34 -1.16 -11.32
CA LYS A 326 -8.72 -0.52 -12.50
C LYS A 326 -7.60 0.42 -12.07
N THR A 327 -7.87 1.31 -11.11
CA THR A 327 -6.90 2.24 -10.53
C THR A 327 -5.69 1.52 -9.96
N PHE A 328 -5.92 0.46 -9.18
CA PHE A 328 -4.87 -0.28 -8.50
C PHE A 328 -3.95 -1.02 -9.49
N LYS A 329 -4.51 -1.52 -10.59
CA LYS A 329 -3.71 -2.07 -11.70
C LYS A 329 -2.84 -0.97 -12.33
N ALA A 330 -3.44 0.16 -12.70
CA ALA A 330 -2.73 1.29 -13.33
C ALA A 330 -1.63 1.86 -12.42
N MET A 331 -1.87 1.89 -11.10
CA MET A 331 -0.89 2.28 -10.09
C MET A 331 0.39 1.42 -10.18
N ILE A 332 0.25 0.10 -10.23
CA ILE A 332 1.39 -0.83 -10.29
C ILE A 332 2.17 -0.64 -11.60
N GLU A 333 1.46 -0.48 -12.72
CA GLU A 333 2.05 -0.21 -14.04
C GLU A 333 2.75 1.16 -14.10
N GLY A 334 2.17 2.18 -13.47
CA GLY A 334 2.77 3.52 -13.33
C GLY A 334 4.07 3.49 -12.53
N TRP A 335 4.11 2.74 -11.41
CA TRP A 335 5.34 2.57 -10.63
C TRP A 335 6.42 1.81 -11.41
N ARG A 336 6.05 0.77 -12.16
CA ARG A 336 6.96 0.06 -13.07
C ARG A 336 7.59 0.98 -14.10
N THR A 337 6.79 1.91 -14.64
CA THR A 337 7.27 2.95 -15.55
C THR A 337 8.23 3.90 -14.83
N ALA A 338 7.88 4.39 -13.63
CA ALA A 338 8.71 5.30 -12.85
C ALA A 338 10.09 4.71 -12.50
N PHE A 339 10.17 3.40 -12.23
CA PHE A 339 11.41 2.69 -11.94
C PHE A 339 12.02 1.97 -13.16
N ARG A 340 11.52 2.28 -14.37
CA ARG A 340 12.01 1.77 -15.68
C ARG A 340 12.16 0.25 -15.71
N ASN A 341 11.18 -0.46 -15.16
CA ASN A 341 11.18 -1.90 -15.07
C ASN A 341 9.74 -2.42 -15.25
N GLU A 342 9.40 -2.78 -16.49
CA GLU A 342 8.07 -3.28 -16.89
C GLU A 342 7.60 -4.50 -16.07
N PHE A 343 8.54 -5.34 -15.63
CA PHE A 343 8.27 -6.53 -14.83
C PHE A 343 8.77 -6.39 -13.38
N MET A 344 8.84 -5.16 -12.86
CA MET A 344 9.27 -4.92 -11.48
C MET A 344 8.47 -5.82 -10.52
N PRO A 345 9.15 -6.64 -9.70
CA PRO A 345 8.51 -7.40 -8.64
C PRO A 345 7.69 -6.48 -7.74
N PHE A 346 6.41 -6.81 -7.56
CA PHE A 346 5.48 -5.98 -6.80
C PHE A 346 4.62 -6.83 -5.86
N CYS A 347 4.85 -6.70 -4.55
CA CYS A 347 4.12 -7.45 -3.54
C CYS A 347 3.03 -6.59 -2.91
N VAL A 348 1.78 -6.98 -3.11
CA VAL A 348 0.61 -6.38 -2.49
C VAL A 348 0.24 -7.19 -1.27
N ILE A 349 0.39 -6.58 -0.09
CA ILE A 349 -0.21 -7.10 1.13
C ILE A 349 -1.65 -6.59 1.14
N GLY A 350 -2.61 -7.52 1.15
CA GLY A 350 -4.02 -7.19 1.05
C GLY A 350 -4.52 -6.30 2.19
N LEU A 351 -5.69 -5.70 2.00
CA LEU A 351 -6.35 -4.89 3.01
C LEU A 351 -6.44 -5.65 4.35
N THR A 352 -5.80 -5.10 5.37
CA THR A 352 -5.79 -5.63 6.73
C THR A 352 -7.20 -5.60 7.36
N PRO A 353 -7.47 -6.43 8.37
CA PRO A 353 -8.72 -6.38 9.09
C PRO A 353 -8.79 -5.12 9.96
N GLY A 354 -9.99 -4.72 10.32
CA GLY A 354 -10.20 -3.58 11.21
C GLY A 354 -11.64 -3.43 11.65
N GLY A 355 -11.83 -2.71 12.76
CA GLY A 355 -13.14 -2.55 13.38
C GLY A 355 -13.62 -3.82 14.08
N GLU A 356 -14.92 -3.85 14.37
CA GLU A 356 -15.57 -4.95 15.09
C GLU A 356 -15.37 -6.30 14.36
N PRO A 357 -14.77 -7.31 15.02
CA PRO A 357 -14.65 -8.65 14.46
C PRO A 357 -16.00 -9.26 14.11
N GLN A 358 -16.00 -10.04 13.03
CA GLN A 358 -17.10 -10.94 12.73
C GLN A 358 -17.12 -12.06 13.78
N THR A 359 -18.31 -12.34 14.30
CA THR A 359 -18.61 -13.43 15.21
C THR A 359 -19.77 -14.25 14.62
N LEU A 360 -20.13 -15.35 15.26
CA LEU A 360 -21.33 -16.09 14.83
C LEU A 360 -22.59 -15.26 15.10
N GLU A 361 -22.60 -14.36 16.09
CA GLU A 361 -23.75 -13.55 16.46
C GLU A 361 -23.98 -12.36 15.53
N ASN A 362 -22.95 -11.81 14.90
CA ASN A 362 -23.05 -10.65 14.00
C ASN A 362 -22.71 -10.99 12.53
N PHE A 363 -22.70 -12.29 12.20
CA PHE A 363 -22.03 -12.85 11.02
C PHE A 363 -22.37 -12.12 9.71
N GLU A 364 -23.63 -12.14 9.29
CA GLU A 364 -24.07 -11.51 8.03
C GLU A 364 -23.98 -9.98 8.10
N LEU A 365 -24.27 -9.40 9.26
CA LEU A 365 -24.20 -7.95 9.46
C LEU A 365 -22.80 -7.40 9.15
N ARG A 366 -21.74 -8.13 9.54
CA ARG A 366 -20.35 -7.73 9.24
C ARG A 366 -19.95 -7.95 7.78
N MET A 367 -20.72 -8.71 7.01
CA MET A 367 -20.49 -8.89 5.57
C MET A 367 -20.94 -7.68 4.74
N ILE A 368 -21.83 -6.84 5.28
CA ILE A 368 -22.29 -5.60 4.61
C ILE A 368 -21.24 -4.50 4.79
N ASP A 369 -20.10 -4.68 4.13
CA ASP A 369 -18.95 -3.80 4.15
C ASP A 369 -18.21 -3.87 2.79
N ALA A 370 -17.62 -2.76 2.36
CA ALA A 370 -16.86 -2.69 1.11
C ALA A 370 -15.47 -3.37 1.20
N GLY A 371 -14.92 -3.56 2.39
CA GLY A 371 -13.61 -4.15 2.64
C GLY A 371 -13.34 -5.48 1.93
N PRO A 372 -14.20 -6.51 2.00
CA PRO A 372 -14.00 -7.74 1.25
C PRO A 372 -14.00 -7.55 -0.27
N PHE A 373 -14.80 -6.61 -0.80
CA PHE A 373 -14.79 -6.27 -2.22
C PHE A 373 -13.49 -5.54 -2.64
N ILE A 374 -12.93 -4.70 -1.76
CA ILE A 374 -11.61 -4.11 -1.99
C ILE A 374 -10.51 -5.20 -2.00
N ARG A 375 -10.58 -6.21 -1.12
CA ARG A 375 -9.63 -7.35 -1.17
C ARG A 375 -9.75 -8.14 -2.46
N GLU A 376 -10.97 -8.41 -2.90
CA GLU A 376 -11.24 -9.06 -4.19
C GLU A 376 -10.63 -8.24 -5.34
N ALA A 377 -10.87 -6.92 -5.36
CA ALA A 377 -10.31 -6.02 -6.36
C ALA A 377 -8.77 -6.00 -6.37
N GLN A 378 -8.12 -6.01 -5.20
CA GLN A 378 -6.65 -6.12 -5.09
C GLN A 378 -6.15 -7.41 -5.70
N HIS A 379 -6.77 -8.53 -5.32
CA HIS A 379 -6.38 -9.84 -5.80
C HIS A 379 -6.57 -9.96 -7.31
N ALA A 380 -7.70 -9.50 -7.83
CA ALA A 380 -8.00 -9.52 -9.27
C ALA A 380 -7.04 -8.63 -10.08
N ALA A 381 -6.73 -7.42 -9.59
CA ALA A 381 -5.76 -6.53 -10.23
C ALA A 381 -4.38 -7.19 -10.32
N VAL A 382 -3.88 -7.74 -9.21
CA VAL A 382 -2.58 -8.41 -9.12
C VAL A 382 -2.50 -9.65 -10.00
N LYS A 383 -3.54 -10.50 -10.00
CA LYS A 383 -3.58 -11.73 -10.81
C LYS A 383 -3.46 -11.47 -12.31
N SER A 384 -3.85 -10.27 -12.76
CA SER A 384 -3.70 -9.84 -14.16
C SER A 384 -2.29 -9.38 -14.53
N LEU A 385 -1.37 -9.24 -13.56
CA LEU A 385 -0.05 -8.67 -13.73
C LEU A 385 1.05 -9.69 -13.47
N LYS A 386 1.87 -9.97 -14.50
CA LYS A 386 3.07 -10.80 -14.35
C LYS A 386 4.05 -10.15 -13.37
N GLY A 387 4.64 -10.93 -12.47
CA GLY A 387 5.63 -10.45 -11.49
C GLY A 387 5.01 -9.70 -10.29
N ALA A 388 3.69 -9.66 -10.17
CA ALA A 388 3.00 -9.15 -8.99
C ALA A 388 2.53 -10.31 -8.09
N ALA A 389 2.43 -10.07 -6.79
CA ALA A 389 1.98 -11.05 -5.80
C ALA A 389 0.95 -10.45 -4.86
N PHE A 390 -0.06 -11.25 -4.49
CA PHE A 390 -1.08 -10.87 -3.52
C PHE A 390 -0.94 -11.73 -2.29
N LEU A 391 -0.79 -11.10 -1.13
CA LEU A 391 -0.66 -11.76 0.17
C LEU A 391 -1.88 -11.43 1.03
N PRO A 392 -2.75 -12.42 1.33
CA PRO A 392 -3.85 -12.22 2.26
C PRO A 392 -3.37 -11.75 3.62
N ALA A 393 -4.09 -10.77 4.19
CA ALA A 393 -3.75 -10.15 5.48
C ALA A 393 -4.93 -10.09 6.46
N TYR A 394 -6.13 -10.54 6.05
CA TYR A 394 -7.37 -10.44 6.85
C TYR A 394 -7.30 -11.22 8.17
N ASP A 395 -6.38 -12.19 8.27
CA ASP A 395 -6.21 -13.10 9.39
C ASP A 395 -5.51 -12.46 10.60
N GLN A 396 -4.93 -11.26 10.43
CA GLN A 396 -4.35 -10.45 11.50
C GLN A 396 -5.43 -9.76 12.37
N GLN A 397 -6.52 -10.48 12.65
CA GLN A 397 -7.76 -10.01 13.28
C GLN A 397 -7.48 -9.34 14.63
N VAL A 398 -7.61 -8.01 14.68
CA VAL A 398 -7.67 -7.25 15.94
C VAL A 398 -8.83 -6.24 15.90
N PRO A 399 -9.37 -5.79 17.05
CA PRO A 399 -10.49 -4.84 17.10
C PRO A 399 -10.20 -3.42 16.54
N TRP A 400 -8.95 -3.15 16.11
CA TRP A 400 -8.48 -1.87 15.60
C TRP A 400 -8.05 -1.96 14.14
N TYR A 401 -8.12 -0.84 13.40
CA TYR A 401 -7.82 -0.83 11.95
C TYR A 401 -6.33 -0.78 11.60
N HIS A 402 -5.47 -0.55 12.60
CA HIS A 402 -4.04 -0.79 12.52
C HIS A 402 -3.69 -2.05 13.33
N PRO A 403 -3.72 -3.25 12.74
CA PRO A 403 -3.28 -4.44 13.44
C PRO A 403 -1.84 -4.34 13.90
N HIS A 404 -1.59 -4.51 15.20
CA HIS A 404 -0.23 -4.63 15.74
C HIS A 404 0.43 -5.96 15.35
N LYS A 405 -0.32 -6.96 14.86
CA LYS A 405 0.20 -8.21 14.30
C LYS A 405 0.73 -7.98 12.87
N LYS A 406 1.88 -7.31 12.76
CA LYS A 406 2.52 -6.98 11.47
C LYS A 406 3.68 -7.88 11.11
N PHE A 407 4.19 -8.66 12.06
CA PHE A 407 5.34 -9.53 11.87
C PHE A 407 5.10 -10.54 10.75
N GLU A 408 3.93 -11.19 10.78
CA GLU A 408 3.49 -12.16 9.79
C GLU A 408 3.41 -11.56 8.38
N LEU A 409 3.05 -10.28 8.27
CA LEU A 409 2.94 -9.59 6.98
C LEU A 409 4.32 -9.38 6.33
N GLY A 410 5.29 -8.94 7.13
CA GLY A 410 6.68 -8.80 6.67
C GLY A 410 7.32 -10.15 6.31
N GLU A 411 7.08 -11.19 7.12
CA GLU A 411 7.57 -12.55 6.84
C GLU A 411 6.96 -13.13 5.56
N ARG A 412 5.65 -12.98 5.32
CA ARG A 412 5.02 -13.44 4.07
C ARG A 412 5.60 -12.72 2.84
N ALA A 413 5.79 -11.40 2.93
CA ALA A 413 6.44 -10.63 1.87
C ALA A 413 7.87 -11.13 1.62
N ALA A 414 8.62 -11.46 2.67
CA ALA A 414 9.97 -11.99 2.53
C ALA A 414 9.97 -13.36 1.84
N ARG A 415 9.05 -14.26 2.19
CA ARG A 415 8.93 -15.57 1.52
C ARG A 415 8.69 -15.42 0.02
N TRP A 416 7.83 -14.49 -0.38
CA TRP A 416 7.61 -14.18 -1.79
C TRP A 416 8.88 -13.71 -2.49
N ALA A 417 9.60 -12.74 -1.93
CA ALA A 417 10.81 -12.20 -2.54
C ALA A 417 11.95 -13.23 -2.56
N LEU A 418 12.11 -14.03 -1.50
CA LEU A 418 13.10 -15.12 -1.45
C LEU A 418 12.88 -16.13 -2.56
N ASN A 419 11.63 -16.56 -2.77
CA ASN A 419 11.29 -17.51 -3.83
C ASN A 419 11.39 -16.87 -5.22
N THR A 420 10.69 -15.75 -5.44
CA THR A 420 10.44 -15.21 -6.78
C THR A 420 11.59 -14.33 -7.28
N CYS A 421 12.31 -13.66 -6.38
CA CYS A 421 13.34 -12.67 -6.75
C CYS A 421 14.77 -13.16 -6.48
N LEU A 422 14.96 -13.99 -5.45
CA LEU A 422 16.28 -14.47 -5.01
C LEU A 422 16.52 -15.97 -5.31
N GLY A 423 15.56 -16.65 -5.97
CA GLY A 423 15.74 -18.02 -6.47
C GLY A 423 15.65 -19.14 -5.42
N HIS A 424 15.16 -18.85 -4.22
CA HIS A 424 14.94 -19.87 -3.17
C HIS A 424 13.62 -20.62 -3.39
N ASN A 425 13.56 -21.39 -4.48
CA ASN A 425 12.34 -22.07 -4.97
C ASN A 425 11.76 -23.11 -4.00
N ASN A 426 12.50 -23.51 -2.96
CA ASN A 426 12.06 -24.42 -1.90
C ASN A 426 11.21 -23.74 -0.81
N ILE A 427 11.11 -22.40 -0.81
CA ILE A 427 10.28 -21.65 0.12
C ILE A 427 8.94 -21.36 -0.54
N GLY A 428 7.85 -21.97 -0.07
CA GLY A 428 6.52 -21.61 -0.54
C GLY A 428 6.00 -20.31 0.08
N TRP A 429 5.28 -19.55 -0.75
CA TRP A 429 4.68 -18.26 -0.42
C TRP A 429 3.28 -18.09 -1.00
N GLU A 430 2.93 -18.88 -2.02
CA GLU A 430 1.67 -18.74 -2.75
C GLU A 430 0.47 -19.11 -1.88
N PRO A 431 -0.58 -18.27 -1.85
CA PRO A 431 -1.87 -18.67 -1.32
C PRO A 431 -2.45 -19.89 -2.06
N VAL A 432 -3.31 -20.63 -1.36
CA VAL A 432 -4.12 -21.68 -2.00
C VAL A 432 -5.34 -21.04 -2.63
N GLU A 433 -5.56 -21.32 -3.90
CA GLU A 433 -6.65 -20.75 -4.70
C GLU A 433 -7.77 -21.75 -4.89
N ILE A 434 -9.00 -21.25 -4.87
CA ILE A 434 -10.15 -22.02 -5.37
C ILE A 434 -10.08 -22.10 -6.89
N ILE A 435 -10.19 -23.31 -7.42
CA ILE A 435 -10.31 -23.58 -8.87
C ILE A 435 -11.78 -23.61 -9.25
N GLU A 436 -12.61 -24.30 -8.46
CA GLU A 436 -14.00 -24.56 -8.78
C GLU A 436 -14.84 -24.63 -7.50
N ALA A 437 -16.08 -24.16 -7.59
CA ALA A 437 -17.11 -24.35 -6.59
C ALA A 437 -18.32 -25.01 -7.25
N LYS A 438 -18.53 -26.29 -6.97
CA LYS A 438 -19.59 -27.08 -7.61
C LYS A 438 -20.73 -27.32 -6.63
N LYS A 439 -21.94 -26.90 -6.99
CA LYS A 439 -23.15 -27.24 -6.24
C LYS A 439 -23.45 -28.74 -6.39
N GLN A 440 -23.73 -29.40 -5.27
CA GLN A 440 -24.07 -30.81 -5.17
C GLN A 440 -25.28 -30.96 -4.25
N GLY A 441 -26.49 -30.78 -4.78
CA GLY A 441 -27.71 -30.78 -3.98
C GLY A 441 -27.72 -29.65 -2.93
N ASP A 442 -27.58 -30.02 -1.66
CA ASP A 442 -27.68 -29.16 -0.47
C ASP A 442 -26.34 -28.51 -0.04
N HIS A 443 -25.27 -28.71 -0.80
CA HIS A 443 -23.94 -28.22 -0.45
C HIS A 443 -23.12 -27.78 -1.67
N PHE A 444 -21.98 -27.15 -1.40
CA PHE A 444 -20.93 -26.92 -2.39
C PHE A 444 -19.74 -27.83 -2.13
N GLU A 445 -19.19 -28.44 -3.17
CA GLU A 445 -17.87 -29.03 -3.19
C GLU A 445 -16.89 -28.00 -3.78
N LEU A 446 -15.95 -27.54 -2.97
CA LEU A 446 -14.91 -26.60 -3.37
C LEU A 446 -13.65 -27.38 -3.72
N ILE A 447 -13.04 -27.07 -4.87
CA ILE A 447 -11.81 -27.69 -5.35
C ILE A 447 -10.71 -26.63 -5.34
N PHE A 448 -9.59 -26.95 -4.68
CA PHE A 448 -8.44 -26.07 -4.54
C PHE A 448 -7.26 -26.55 -5.38
N ASN A 449 -6.41 -25.61 -5.81
CA ASN A 449 -5.21 -25.94 -6.58
C ASN A 449 -4.17 -26.72 -5.77
N ARG A 450 -4.16 -26.51 -4.46
CA ARG A 450 -3.23 -27.09 -3.48
C ARG A 450 -4.00 -27.57 -2.25
N PRO A 451 -3.41 -28.47 -1.44
CA PRO A 451 -4.03 -28.90 -0.20
C PRO A 451 -4.25 -27.72 0.76
N VAL A 452 -5.45 -27.64 1.33
CA VAL A 452 -5.88 -26.63 2.31
C VAL A 452 -6.06 -27.29 3.68
N ARG A 453 -5.83 -26.54 4.76
CA ARG A 453 -6.12 -26.99 6.13
C ARG A 453 -6.42 -25.83 7.05
N VAL A 454 -6.67 -26.14 8.32
CA VAL A 454 -6.58 -25.18 9.42
C VAL A 454 -5.20 -25.20 10.06
N HIS A 455 -4.72 -24.03 10.52
CA HIS A 455 -3.38 -23.91 11.12
C HIS A 455 -3.27 -24.57 12.51
N ASP A 456 -4.38 -24.69 13.23
CA ASP A 456 -4.44 -25.05 14.66
C ASP A 456 -5.26 -26.32 14.99
N GLY A 457 -5.83 -26.98 13.97
CA GLY A 457 -6.64 -28.19 14.13
C GLY A 457 -8.09 -27.98 14.56
N ARG A 458 -8.55 -26.72 14.74
CA ARG A 458 -9.97 -26.42 14.98
C ARG A 458 -10.81 -26.66 13.71
N PRO A 459 -12.15 -26.78 13.81
CA PRO A 459 -12.99 -26.85 12.61
C PRO A 459 -12.75 -25.66 11.67
N PHE A 460 -12.92 -25.89 10.37
CA PHE A 460 -12.92 -24.79 9.40
C PHE A 460 -13.99 -23.76 9.77
N SER A 461 -13.64 -22.49 9.65
CA SER A 461 -14.51 -21.36 9.94
C SER A 461 -14.36 -20.28 8.88
N GLY A 462 -15.36 -19.40 8.76
CA GLY A 462 -15.37 -18.31 7.79
C GLY A 462 -16.09 -18.59 6.47
N PHE A 463 -16.62 -19.80 6.28
CA PHE A 463 -17.47 -20.13 5.13
C PHE A 463 -18.91 -19.70 5.36
N SER A 464 -19.58 -19.26 4.29
CA SER A 464 -21.01 -18.97 4.30
C SER A 464 -21.70 -19.35 3.00
N LEU A 465 -22.98 -19.70 3.12
CA LEU A 465 -23.85 -20.05 2.01
C LEU A 465 -25.07 -19.14 2.00
N ALA A 466 -25.57 -18.86 0.80
CA ALA A 466 -26.86 -18.22 0.60
C ALA A 466 -27.73 -19.02 -0.37
N GLY A 467 -29.04 -18.99 -0.14
CA GLY A 467 -30.04 -19.44 -1.10
C GLY A 467 -30.42 -18.32 -2.08
N LYS A 468 -31.50 -18.51 -2.83
CA LYS A 468 -32.03 -17.49 -3.77
C LYS A 468 -32.46 -16.18 -3.09
N ASP A 469 -32.68 -16.22 -1.78
CA ASP A 469 -33.00 -15.07 -0.94
C ASP A 469 -31.81 -14.15 -0.65
N LYS A 470 -30.59 -14.56 -1.03
CA LYS A 470 -29.33 -13.84 -0.82
C LYS A 470 -28.96 -13.65 0.66
N HIS A 471 -29.60 -14.40 1.56
CA HIS A 471 -29.27 -14.37 2.98
C HIS A 471 -28.07 -15.29 3.25
N PHE A 472 -26.93 -14.71 3.64
CA PHE A 472 -25.74 -15.50 3.97
C PHE A 472 -25.78 -15.98 5.42
N VAL A 473 -25.61 -17.29 5.62
CA VAL A 473 -25.49 -17.92 6.95
C VAL A 473 -24.11 -18.54 7.16
N PRO A 474 -23.58 -18.58 8.40
CA PRO A 474 -22.40 -19.39 8.71
C PRO A 474 -22.57 -20.83 8.24
N SER A 475 -21.53 -21.40 7.67
CA SER A 475 -21.56 -22.74 7.09
C SER A 475 -20.44 -23.61 7.61
N LYS A 476 -20.73 -24.91 7.75
CA LYS A 476 -19.75 -25.94 8.11
C LYS A 476 -18.91 -26.28 6.88
N ALA A 477 -17.65 -26.64 7.11
CA ALA A 477 -16.78 -27.15 6.06
C ALA A 477 -15.94 -28.33 6.57
N GLU A 478 -15.87 -29.40 5.78
CA GLU A 478 -15.08 -30.60 6.05
C GLU A 478 -14.43 -31.13 4.78
N PHE A 479 -13.37 -31.92 4.90
CA PHE A 479 -12.76 -32.56 3.74
C PHE A 479 -13.70 -33.57 3.09
N VAL A 480 -13.67 -33.66 1.77
CA VAL A 480 -14.34 -34.74 1.04
C VAL A 480 -13.66 -36.06 1.37
N ILE A 481 -14.45 -37.09 1.71
CA ILE A 481 -13.96 -38.43 2.00
C ILE A 481 -13.97 -39.25 0.72
N THR A 482 -12.81 -39.72 0.26
CA THR A 482 -12.67 -40.50 -0.98
C THR A 482 -12.64 -42.01 -0.76
N GLY A 483 -12.55 -42.45 0.50
CA GLY A 483 -12.52 -43.87 0.84
C GLY A 483 -12.14 -44.09 2.31
N LYS A 484 -11.69 -45.32 2.61
CA LYS A 484 -11.15 -45.69 3.91
C LYS A 484 -9.77 -46.34 3.75
N ASP A 485 -8.86 -46.06 4.67
CA ASP A 485 -7.55 -46.69 4.71
C ASP A 485 -7.62 -48.14 5.21
N LYS A 486 -6.47 -48.82 5.25
CA LYS A 486 -6.33 -50.21 5.75
C LYS A 486 -6.80 -50.41 7.20
N ASN A 487 -6.88 -49.34 7.99
CA ASN A 487 -7.34 -49.34 9.37
C ASN A 487 -8.80 -48.85 9.50
N LYS A 488 -9.55 -48.79 8.38
CA LYS A 488 -10.93 -48.29 8.29
C LYS A 488 -11.11 -46.81 8.65
N ARG A 489 -10.04 -46.02 8.64
CA ARG A 489 -10.09 -44.57 8.88
C ARG A 489 -10.44 -43.83 7.58
N PRO A 490 -11.24 -42.75 7.62
CA PRO A 490 -11.58 -42.00 6.43
C PRO A 490 -10.33 -41.39 5.77
N ILE A 491 -10.25 -41.49 4.44
CA ILE A 491 -9.23 -40.82 3.63
C ILE A 491 -9.79 -39.46 3.22
N HIS A 492 -9.17 -38.40 3.71
CA HIS A 492 -9.56 -37.01 3.43
C HIS A 492 -8.84 -36.51 2.17
N ASP A 493 -9.58 -35.98 1.20
CA ASP A 493 -9.00 -35.21 0.10
C ASP A 493 -8.73 -33.78 0.58
N GLU A 494 -7.48 -33.49 0.92
CA GLU A 494 -7.08 -32.17 1.42
C GLU A 494 -7.21 -31.05 0.36
N LYS A 495 -7.50 -31.37 -0.91
CA LYS A 495 -7.79 -30.36 -1.95
C LYS A 495 -9.28 -30.09 -2.12
N ARG A 496 -10.16 -30.79 -1.38
CA ARG A 496 -11.60 -30.66 -1.57
C ARG A 496 -12.33 -30.46 -0.26
N LEU A 497 -13.13 -29.41 -0.19
CA LEU A 497 -14.00 -29.14 0.95
C LEU A 497 -15.46 -29.26 0.56
N LYS A 498 -16.21 -30.03 1.35
CA LYS A 498 -17.67 -29.98 1.38
C LYS A 498 -18.09 -28.82 2.29
N VAL A 499 -18.88 -27.88 1.78
CA VAL A 499 -19.41 -26.72 2.52
C VAL A 499 -20.93 -26.74 2.53
N TRP A 500 -21.55 -26.76 3.70
CA TRP A 500 -23.01 -26.86 3.86
C TRP A 500 -23.52 -26.13 5.10
N SER A 501 -24.83 -25.84 5.12
CA SER A 501 -25.52 -25.31 6.31
C SER A 501 -26.90 -25.94 6.43
N PRO A 502 -27.32 -26.41 7.62
CA PRO A 502 -28.68 -26.93 7.82
C PRO A 502 -29.76 -25.87 7.62
N LEU A 503 -29.39 -24.58 7.56
CA LEU A 503 -30.31 -23.47 7.34
C LEU A 503 -30.52 -23.15 5.85
N VAL A 504 -29.75 -23.77 4.95
CA VAL A 504 -29.82 -23.51 3.50
C VAL A 504 -29.92 -24.84 2.76
N ALA A 505 -31.15 -25.26 2.47
CA ALA A 505 -31.42 -26.52 1.77
C ALA A 505 -31.06 -26.50 0.27
N ASP A 506 -31.11 -25.32 -0.36
CA ASP A 506 -30.84 -25.13 -1.80
C ASP A 506 -29.83 -23.97 -2.00
N PRO A 507 -28.53 -24.19 -1.71
CA PRO A 507 -27.53 -23.13 -1.80
C PRO A 507 -27.30 -22.72 -3.25
N VAL A 508 -27.10 -21.43 -3.50
CA VAL A 508 -26.79 -20.86 -4.83
C VAL A 508 -25.48 -20.09 -4.85
N ALA A 509 -24.98 -19.69 -3.68
CA ALA A 509 -23.72 -18.96 -3.55
C ALA A 509 -22.94 -19.40 -2.30
N VAL A 510 -21.61 -19.36 -2.40
CA VAL A 510 -20.68 -19.59 -1.30
C VAL A 510 -19.68 -18.45 -1.22
N ARG A 511 -19.33 -18.05 0.01
CA ARG A 511 -18.29 -17.07 0.32
C ARG A 511 -17.34 -17.59 1.39
N TYR A 512 -16.11 -17.10 1.40
CA TYR A 512 -15.13 -17.37 2.45
C TYR A 512 -14.45 -16.08 2.92
N ALA A 513 -14.33 -15.93 4.24
CA ALA A 513 -13.71 -14.79 4.92
C ALA A 513 -14.19 -13.42 4.38
N TRP A 514 -15.51 -13.27 4.23
CA TRP A 514 -16.14 -12.15 3.51
C TRP A 514 -16.70 -11.07 4.43
N ALA A 515 -15.82 -10.35 5.11
CA ALA A 515 -16.15 -9.18 5.94
C ALA A 515 -14.90 -8.31 6.10
N ARG A 516 -15.01 -7.10 6.64
CA ARG A 516 -13.81 -6.28 6.92
C ARG A 516 -12.88 -6.95 7.92
N ASN A 517 -13.41 -7.50 9.00
CA ASN A 517 -12.66 -8.26 10.01
C ASN A 517 -13.27 -9.66 10.11
N PRO A 518 -13.05 -10.53 9.10
CA PRO A 518 -13.82 -11.76 8.94
C PRO A 518 -13.31 -12.86 9.85
N ILE A 519 -14.19 -13.78 10.24
CA ILE A 519 -13.76 -15.11 10.70
C ILE A 519 -13.17 -15.84 9.49
N GLY A 520 -12.05 -16.53 9.66
CA GLY A 520 -11.44 -17.34 8.62
C GLY A 520 -10.13 -17.94 9.11
N ASN A 521 -9.97 -19.26 8.98
CA ASN A 521 -8.80 -19.98 9.50
C ASN A 521 -8.16 -20.97 8.51
N ALA A 522 -8.65 -21.02 7.27
CA ALA A 522 -8.10 -21.85 6.22
C ALA A 522 -6.79 -21.27 5.68
N VAL A 523 -5.78 -22.13 5.59
CA VAL A 523 -4.40 -21.83 5.22
C VAL A 523 -3.86 -22.92 4.29
N ASN A 524 -2.71 -22.67 3.69
CA ASN A 524 -1.96 -23.70 2.95
C ASN A 524 -1.56 -24.87 3.85
N SER A 525 -1.71 -26.12 3.38
CA SER A 525 -1.43 -27.32 4.18
C SER A 525 0.06 -27.60 4.40
N ALA A 526 0.93 -27.13 3.51
CA ALA A 526 2.36 -27.37 3.59
C ALA A 526 2.93 -26.87 4.93
N HIS A 527 3.80 -27.68 5.55
CA HIS A 527 4.15 -27.54 6.98
C HIS A 527 4.62 -26.12 7.37
N HIS A 528 5.51 -25.53 6.58
CA HIS A 528 6.04 -24.19 6.81
C HIS A 528 5.17 -23.06 6.24
N GLU A 529 4.09 -23.39 5.53
CA GLU A 529 3.20 -22.47 4.81
C GLU A 529 1.83 -22.31 5.47
N ARG A 530 1.61 -22.96 6.61
CA ARG A 530 0.40 -22.79 7.44
C ARG A 530 0.20 -21.37 7.97
N THR A 531 1.19 -20.51 7.78
CA THR A 531 1.11 -19.07 8.04
C THR A 531 0.53 -18.30 6.86
N ILE A 532 0.17 -18.94 5.74
CA ILE A 532 -0.33 -18.30 4.52
C ILE A 532 -1.85 -18.60 4.40
N PRO A 533 -2.72 -17.60 4.64
CA PRO A 533 -4.16 -17.78 4.49
C PRO A 533 -4.55 -17.96 3.03
N ILE A 534 -5.65 -18.66 2.79
CA ILE A 534 -6.29 -18.64 1.46
C ILE A 534 -6.96 -17.27 1.25
N PRO A 535 -7.03 -16.71 0.03
CA PRO A 535 -7.69 -15.43 -0.20
C PRO A 535 -9.20 -15.49 0.11
N SER A 536 -9.79 -14.36 0.50
CA SER A 536 -11.25 -14.22 0.50
C SER A 536 -11.79 -14.46 -0.92
N PHE A 537 -12.91 -15.17 -1.05
CA PHE A 537 -13.56 -15.39 -2.34
C PHE A 537 -15.09 -15.44 -2.20
N ARG A 538 -15.76 -15.30 -3.34
CA ARG A 538 -17.20 -15.50 -3.51
C ARG A 538 -17.50 -16.19 -4.84
N THR A 539 -18.68 -16.77 -4.98
CA THR A 539 -19.18 -17.35 -6.25
C THR A 539 -20.38 -16.62 -6.83
N ASP A 540 -20.95 -15.66 -6.09
CA ASP A 540 -22.01 -14.79 -6.58
C ASP A 540 -21.46 -13.55 -7.30
N ASP A 541 -22.33 -12.88 -8.03
CA ASP A 541 -22.14 -11.59 -8.70
C ASP A 541 -22.88 -10.44 -7.98
N TRP A 542 -23.22 -10.62 -6.70
CA TRP A 542 -23.99 -9.63 -5.93
C TRP A 542 -23.05 -8.56 -5.37
N ASP A 543 -22.82 -7.55 -6.20
CA ASP A 543 -21.86 -6.50 -5.98
C ASP A 543 -22.24 -5.49 -4.88
N TRP A 544 -21.20 -4.89 -4.31
CA TRP A 544 -21.33 -3.71 -3.47
C TRP A 544 -21.95 -2.56 -4.26
N PRO A 545 -22.98 -1.87 -3.73
CA PRO A 545 -23.48 -0.63 -4.34
C PRO A 545 -22.38 0.44 -4.27
N GLU A 546 -21.73 0.73 -5.40
CA GLU A 546 -20.65 1.71 -5.44
C GLU A 546 -21.16 3.11 -5.14
N ALA A 547 -20.37 3.87 -4.40
CA ALA A 547 -20.71 5.25 -4.10
C ALA A 547 -20.66 6.11 -5.38
N PRO A 548 -21.64 7.00 -5.61
CA PRO A 548 -21.57 7.95 -6.71
C PRO A 548 -20.43 8.95 -6.51
N PHE A 549 -19.89 9.50 -7.58
CA PHE A 549 -18.98 10.64 -7.54
C PHE A 549 -19.70 11.91 -7.08
N ASP A 550 -18.96 12.94 -6.65
CA ASP A 550 -19.60 14.16 -6.16
C ASP A 550 -20.40 14.88 -7.27
N ALA A 551 -19.93 14.78 -8.52
CA ALA A 551 -20.56 15.35 -9.71
C ALA A 551 -21.97 14.80 -9.99
N GLU A 552 -22.29 13.60 -9.52
CA GLU A 552 -23.61 12.96 -9.71
C GLU A 552 -24.70 13.54 -8.77
N GLY A 553 -24.34 14.47 -7.88
CA GLY A 553 -25.28 15.25 -7.08
C GLY A 553 -25.77 14.59 -5.80
N ASN A 554 -26.54 15.35 -5.02
CA ASN A 554 -27.01 14.93 -3.69
C ASN A 554 -28.06 13.81 -3.74
N ASP A 555 -28.88 13.75 -4.80
CA ASP A 555 -29.92 12.73 -4.93
C ASP A 555 -29.31 11.34 -5.09
N SER A 556 -28.31 11.19 -5.96
CA SER A 556 -27.53 9.95 -6.13
C SER A 556 -26.87 9.53 -4.82
N LYS A 557 -26.26 10.47 -4.09
CA LYS A 557 -25.64 10.21 -2.77
C LYS A 557 -26.67 9.75 -1.74
N ASN A 558 -27.85 10.36 -1.72
CA ASN A 558 -28.93 10.00 -0.81
C ASN A 558 -29.50 8.62 -1.16
N ALA A 559 -29.70 8.32 -2.45
CA ALA A 559 -30.12 7.00 -2.92
C ALA A 559 -29.11 5.91 -2.54
N HIS A 560 -27.81 6.16 -2.73
CA HIS A 560 -26.76 5.24 -2.29
C HIS A 560 -26.78 5.01 -0.77
N ARG A 561 -26.87 6.08 0.04
CA ARG A 561 -26.99 5.95 1.50
C ARG A 561 -28.21 5.13 1.91
N GLN A 562 -29.35 5.34 1.24
CA GLN A 562 -30.57 4.60 1.47
C GLN A 562 -30.41 3.12 1.12
N ALA A 563 -29.81 2.80 -0.02
CA ALA A 563 -29.52 1.41 -0.41
C ALA A 563 -28.62 0.69 0.61
N ILE A 564 -27.54 1.34 1.08
CA ILE A 564 -26.68 0.78 2.12
C ILE A 564 -27.43 0.61 3.45
N TYR A 565 -28.30 1.55 3.80
CA TYR A 565 -29.13 1.47 5.00
C TYR A 565 -30.10 0.28 4.94
N GLU A 566 -30.75 0.06 3.80
CA GLU A 566 -31.65 -1.07 3.56
C GLU A 566 -30.91 -2.41 3.65
N LEU A 567 -29.74 -2.53 3.00
CA LEU A 567 -28.90 -3.74 3.10
C LEU A 567 -28.53 -4.06 4.55
N ARG A 568 -28.15 -3.04 5.34
CA ARG A 568 -27.82 -3.21 6.76
C ARG A 568 -29.03 -3.64 7.59
N ASN A 569 -30.22 -3.10 7.31
CA ASN A 569 -31.44 -3.50 8.01
C ASN A 569 -31.85 -4.92 7.67
N MET A 570 -31.81 -5.28 6.38
CA MET A 570 -32.07 -6.65 5.93
C MET A 570 -31.12 -7.64 6.62
N ALA A 571 -29.81 -7.36 6.64
CA ALA A 571 -28.83 -8.20 7.32
C ALA A 571 -29.08 -8.28 8.84
N ARG A 572 -29.52 -7.21 9.50
CA ARG A 572 -29.92 -7.26 10.93
C ARG A 572 -31.10 -8.18 11.16
N ASP A 573 -32.14 -8.05 10.34
CA ASP A 573 -33.37 -8.83 10.50
C ASP A 573 -33.16 -10.31 10.18
N ASN A 574 -32.43 -10.58 9.10
CA ASN A 574 -32.01 -11.92 8.73
C ASN A 574 -31.16 -12.57 9.82
N ASN A 575 -30.15 -11.85 10.33
CA ASN A 575 -29.32 -12.35 11.42
C ASN A 575 -30.13 -12.60 12.71
N LYS A 576 -31.10 -11.76 13.06
CA LYS A 576 -32.02 -12.01 14.20
C LYS A 576 -32.87 -13.26 13.97
N LYS A 577 -33.43 -13.44 12.78
CA LYS A 577 -34.23 -14.63 12.42
C LYS A 577 -33.38 -15.90 12.54
N ARG A 578 -32.14 -15.86 12.03
CA ARG A 578 -31.19 -16.96 12.13
C ARG A 578 -30.91 -17.33 13.58
N LEU A 579 -30.56 -16.37 14.43
CA LEU A 579 -30.27 -16.61 15.84
C LEU A 579 -31.46 -17.27 16.58
N LYS A 580 -32.68 -16.81 16.29
CA LYS A 580 -33.90 -17.42 16.82
C LYS A 580 -34.07 -18.89 16.41
N ILE A 581 -33.71 -19.26 15.17
CA ILE A 581 -33.77 -20.65 14.70
C ILE A 581 -32.69 -21.50 15.38
N GLU A 582 -31.51 -20.92 15.63
CA GLU A 582 -30.40 -21.59 16.30
C GLU A 582 -30.58 -21.71 17.83
N GLY A 583 -31.59 -21.05 18.41
CA GLY A 583 -31.89 -21.07 19.85
C GLY A 583 -31.09 -20.06 20.68
N ASN A 584 -30.57 -19.00 20.03
CA ASN A 584 -29.81 -17.91 20.64
C ASN A 584 -30.62 -16.63 20.83
#